data_AF-A0AAN6JZ01-F1
#
_entry.id   AF-A0AAN6JZ01-F1
#
_cell.length_a   1.000
_cell.length_b   1.000
_cell.length_c   1.000
_cell.angle_alpha   90.00
_cell.angle_beta   90.00
_cell.angle_gamma   90.00
#
_symmetry.space_group_name_H-M   'P 1'
#
loop_
_entity.id
_entity.type
_entity.pdbx_description
1 polymer ?
#
loop_
_entity_poly.entity_id
_entity_poly.type
_entity_poly.pdbx_seq_one_letter_code
_entity_poly.pdbx_strand_id
1 'polypeptide(L)'
;MELVVVDPNCEGEDEEFWERETVLTHIVDVSGFPLLVDGAIKIPEDTLLRFVDLEGRCVDTKRGGGYLGNSHAEIEQVYKNSVLIVVRRSEIAAFLLGGLDIQGKTTALRRLVGRIESHGGVLFGNLASRDVLLQIFEELLEHKTGDDSFLGIAAEIAAFIRDSQRFSRATNRLTEAFDKASYYELGTCISLQEPAVAENDLIDCLSRNAKIYQTYENLEQFRKGFLEKNADAKDSYRKTFTSNWIQAILMNCLEAQRQFCDLDYRILAHIVGNPAGQGLASLMQYQSVRILVERELQVSSSRSFRPGRLMTELCALLSDSESRHSHIISLIQRVKVTAVPEFSLLDYLRHFNDRRKLDQMLSVCSFWSDVAGPLKELYDHIDLPDRRNLLMRIQTQASELPGNLVKTLIMPLCRDVAAFADTTSPHVQECIRDLVDHYIRRAVGYEPEKPDDWARPGEISMEDNSSLRCGCVDRINGFLLDPEAASLDIFCQDYSLRWRFHSYAYFETRDRENGGQIVMKTLKWWNEKYEAWEKRQSDALAEIERIPHAILVHCLGNEYDSIMSLEKLRVSFNVQLPEAAAPSHQQRSVAGTKRTHAQMSANPAVSEDELALDYRLMGCRPTA
;
A
#
# COMPACT_ATOMS: atom_id res chain seq x y z
N MET A 1 -45.20 -21.41 1.75
CA MET A 1 -44.52 -22.35 0.85
C MET A 1 -44.89 -22.02 -0.57
N GLU A 2 -43.89 -21.89 -1.43
CA GLU A 2 -44.04 -21.68 -2.85
C GLU A 2 -43.42 -22.88 -3.56
N LEU A 3 -44.21 -23.56 -4.39
CA LEU A 3 -43.72 -24.63 -5.25
C LEU A 3 -43.51 -24.03 -6.63
N VAL A 4 -42.27 -24.01 -7.08
CA VAL A 4 -41.87 -23.50 -8.39
C VAL A 4 -41.65 -24.70 -9.29
N VAL A 5 -42.42 -24.78 -10.37
CA VAL A 5 -42.24 -25.78 -11.42
C VAL A 5 -41.64 -25.04 -12.61
N VAL A 6 -40.41 -25.40 -12.96
CA VAL A 6 -39.75 -24.87 -14.15
C VAL A 6 -39.99 -25.87 -15.28
N ASP A 7 -40.50 -25.35 -16.38
CA ASP A 7 -40.72 -26.10 -17.62
C ASP A 7 -39.61 -25.78 -18.61
N PRO A 8 -38.54 -26.59 -18.69
CA PRO A 8 -37.54 -26.47 -19.74
C PRO A 8 -38.12 -27.10 -21.01
N ASN A 9 -38.98 -26.36 -21.71
CA ASN A 9 -39.67 -26.89 -22.87
C ASN A 9 -38.65 -27.17 -24.00
N CYS A 10 -38.30 -28.44 -24.19
CA CYS A 10 -37.69 -28.96 -25.41
C CYS A 10 -38.83 -29.47 -26.29
N GLU A 11 -38.91 -29.03 -27.55
CA GLU A 11 -39.85 -29.57 -28.55
C GLU A 11 -39.59 -31.05 -28.93
N GLY A 12 -38.99 -31.85 -28.04
CA GLY A 12 -38.88 -33.29 -28.15
C GLY A 12 -39.89 -33.95 -27.21
N GLU A 13 -40.56 -35.01 -27.68
CA GLU A 13 -41.63 -35.77 -27.01
C GLU A 13 -41.20 -36.50 -25.71
N ASP A 14 -40.09 -36.09 -25.08
CA ASP A 14 -39.61 -36.65 -23.82
C ASP A 14 -40.21 -35.87 -22.64
N GLU A 15 -41.42 -36.26 -22.21
CA GLU A 15 -42.21 -35.66 -21.11
C GLU A 15 -41.55 -35.72 -19.70
N GLU A 16 -40.29 -36.14 -19.56
CA GLU A 16 -39.73 -36.62 -18.29
C GLU A 16 -38.90 -35.62 -17.46
N PHE A 17 -38.61 -34.40 -17.92
CA PHE A 17 -37.69 -33.50 -17.21
C PHE A 17 -38.34 -32.19 -16.74
N TRP A 18 -39.28 -32.29 -15.80
CA TRP A 18 -39.72 -31.12 -15.01
C TRP A 18 -38.78 -30.93 -13.84
N GLU A 19 -38.05 -29.80 -13.79
CA GLU A 19 -37.35 -29.41 -12.57
C GLU A 19 -38.35 -28.79 -11.60
N ARG A 20 -38.67 -29.56 -10.55
CA ARG A 20 -39.52 -29.10 -9.45
C ARG A 20 -38.64 -28.59 -8.32
N GLU A 21 -38.83 -27.33 -7.97
CA GLU A 21 -38.18 -26.74 -6.82
C GLU A 21 -39.23 -26.38 -5.77
N THR A 22 -39.20 -27.08 -4.63
CA THR A 22 -40.01 -26.71 -3.47
C THR A 22 -39.26 -25.69 -2.64
N VAL A 23 -39.88 -24.55 -2.40
CA VAL A 23 -39.28 -23.46 -1.65
C VAL A 23 -40.18 -23.02 -0.50
N LEU A 24 -39.60 -22.80 0.67
CA LEU A 24 -40.28 -22.10 1.75
C LEU A 24 -39.90 -20.63 1.74
N THR A 25 -40.91 -19.80 1.50
CA THR A 25 -40.86 -18.35 1.67
C THR A 25 -41.80 -17.92 2.79
N HIS A 26 -41.53 -16.74 3.37
CA HIS A 26 -42.33 -16.12 4.44
C HIS A 26 -42.56 -17.03 5.67
N ILE A 27 -41.49 -17.71 6.11
CA ILE A 27 -41.56 -18.60 7.27
C ILE A 27 -41.81 -17.77 8.52
N VAL A 28 -42.91 -18.07 9.22
CA VAL A 28 -43.29 -17.48 10.50
C VAL A 28 -43.41 -18.58 11.56
N ASP A 29 -43.18 -18.24 12.81
CA ASP A 29 -43.54 -19.10 13.94
C ASP A 29 -45.05 -19.08 14.19
N VAL A 30 -45.51 -19.85 15.18
CA VAL A 30 -46.94 -19.93 15.55
C VAL A 30 -47.51 -18.62 16.10
N SER A 31 -46.66 -17.67 16.50
CA SER A 31 -47.07 -16.32 16.91
C SER A 31 -47.17 -15.34 15.73
N GLY A 32 -46.88 -15.80 14.51
CA GLY A 32 -46.80 -14.97 13.32
C GLY A 32 -45.47 -14.23 13.20
N PHE A 33 -44.46 -14.56 14.01
CA PHE A 33 -43.16 -13.92 13.97
C PHE A 33 -42.32 -14.48 12.81
N PRO A 34 -41.89 -13.65 11.86
CA PRO A 34 -41.17 -14.12 10.68
C PRO A 34 -39.72 -14.48 11.03
N LEU A 35 -39.38 -15.77 10.88
CA LEU A 35 -38.09 -16.37 11.22
C LEU A 35 -37.00 -16.11 10.16
N LEU A 36 -37.38 -15.92 8.89
CA LEU A 36 -36.50 -15.50 7.80
C LEU A 36 -37.12 -14.32 7.03
N VAL A 37 -36.28 -13.34 6.67
CA VAL A 37 -36.73 -12.08 6.04
C VAL A 37 -36.76 -12.19 4.52
N ASP A 38 -35.63 -12.60 3.96
CA ASP A 38 -35.43 -12.87 2.54
C ASP A 38 -34.58 -14.13 2.47
N GLY A 39 -35.15 -15.17 1.88
CA GLY A 39 -34.56 -16.49 1.92
C GLY A 39 -35.61 -17.51 1.54
N ALA A 40 -35.43 -18.06 0.35
CA ALA A 40 -36.06 -19.29 -0.10
C ALA A 40 -35.32 -20.45 0.57
N ILE A 41 -35.94 -21.17 1.52
CA ILE A 41 -35.36 -22.46 1.93
C ILE A 41 -35.77 -23.48 0.88
N LYS A 42 -34.80 -23.98 0.12
CA LYS A 42 -35.04 -25.13 -0.76
C LYS A 42 -35.32 -26.35 0.10
N ILE A 43 -36.44 -26.99 -0.14
CA ILE A 43 -36.86 -28.20 0.54
C ILE A 43 -36.65 -29.37 -0.43
N PRO A 44 -35.70 -30.27 -0.14
CA PRO A 44 -35.53 -31.49 -0.90
C PRO A 44 -36.85 -32.28 -0.97
N GLU A 45 -37.21 -32.82 -2.12
CA GLU A 45 -38.50 -33.51 -2.30
C GLU A 45 -38.70 -34.69 -1.33
N ASP A 46 -37.61 -35.35 -0.95
CA ASP A 46 -37.57 -36.48 -0.02
C ASP A 46 -37.83 -36.09 1.45
N THR A 47 -37.83 -34.80 1.77
CA THR A 47 -38.11 -34.31 3.14
C THR A 47 -39.60 -34.06 3.40
N LEU A 48 -40.46 -34.08 2.37
CA LEU A 48 -41.89 -33.87 2.53
C LEU A 48 -42.62 -35.16 2.91
N LEU A 49 -43.35 -35.14 4.02
CA LEU A 49 -44.16 -36.30 4.46
C LEU A 49 -45.30 -36.65 3.50
N ARG A 50 -45.74 -35.70 2.66
CA ARG A 50 -46.77 -35.88 1.63
C ARG A 50 -46.47 -34.98 0.44
N PHE A 51 -46.60 -35.53 -0.76
CA PHE A 51 -46.56 -34.75 -2.00
C PHE A 51 -47.77 -33.81 -2.07
N VAL A 52 -47.53 -32.59 -2.52
CA VAL A 52 -48.60 -31.65 -2.85
C VAL A 52 -49.09 -32.02 -4.24
N ASP A 53 -50.31 -32.55 -4.31
CA ASP A 53 -50.94 -32.82 -5.59
C ASP A 53 -51.30 -31.49 -6.28
N LEU A 54 -50.76 -31.30 -7.48
CA LEU A 54 -50.99 -30.14 -8.33
C LEU A 54 -51.91 -30.46 -9.51
N GLU A 55 -52.31 -31.72 -9.67
CA GLU A 55 -53.11 -32.15 -10.81
C GLU A 55 -54.47 -31.44 -10.80
N GLY A 56 -54.79 -30.76 -11.91
CA GLY A 56 -56.03 -29.97 -12.05
C GLY A 56 -56.05 -28.63 -11.31
N ARG A 57 -54.96 -28.22 -10.65
CA ARG A 57 -54.88 -26.91 -9.98
C ARG A 57 -54.46 -25.80 -10.94
N CYS A 58 -55.15 -24.66 -10.88
CA CYS A 58 -54.73 -23.43 -11.58
C CYS A 58 -53.43 -22.85 -11.00
N VAL A 59 -52.52 -22.43 -11.88
CA VAL A 59 -51.28 -21.75 -11.50
C VAL A 59 -51.59 -20.39 -10.86
N ASP A 60 -50.94 -20.07 -9.74
CA ASP A 60 -51.14 -18.80 -9.04
C ASP A 60 -50.38 -17.64 -9.71
N THR A 61 -49.18 -17.91 -10.23
CA THR A 61 -48.39 -16.92 -10.99
C THR A 61 -47.55 -17.62 -12.06
N LYS A 62 -47.61 -17.11 -13.30
CA LYS A 62 -46.70 -17.53 -14.39
C LYS A 62 -45.66 -16.44 -14.64
N ARG A 63 -44.39 -16.79 -14.73
CA ARG A 63 -43.27 -15.90 -15.07
C ARG A 63 -42.53 -16.47 -16.28
N GLY A 64 -41.86 -15.60 -17.05
CA GLY A 64 -41.18 -16.01 -18.28
C GLY A 64 -42.10 -16.16 -19.50
N GLY A 65 -41.64 -16.88 -20.53
CA GLY A 65 -42.42 -17.12 -21.76
C GLY A 65 -42.56 -15.94 -22.72
N GLY A 66 -41.75 -14.88 -22.58
CA GLY A 66 -41.66 -13.80 -23.57
C GLY A 66 -40.88 -14.23 -24.82
N TYR A 67 -41.20 -13.69 -25.99
CA TYR A 67 -40.47 -14.00 -27.24
C TYR A 67 -39.04 -13.44 -27.19
N LEU A 68 -38.04 -14.31 -27.00
CA LEU A 68 -36.61 -13.96 -26.97
C LEU A 68 -35.90 -14.18 -28.33
N GLY A 69 -36.64 -14.33 -29.43
CA GLY A 69 -36.07 -14.64 -30.75
C GLY A 69 -35.89 -16.15 -30.95
N ASN A 70 -34.73 -16.59 -31.47
CA ASN A 70 -34.39 -18.02 -31.66
C ASN A 70 -33.97 -18.72 -30.35
N SER A 71 -34.00 -18.02 -29.22
CA SER A 71 -33.75 -18.60 -27.90
C SER A 71 -35.09 -18.81 -27.20
N HIS A 72 -35.32 -20.01 -26.68
CA HIS A 72 -36.53 -20.34 -25.93
C HIS A 72 -36.49 -19.66 -24.56
N ALA A 73 -37.62 -19.08 -24.15
CA ALA A 73 -37.77 -18.53 -22.81
C ALA A 73 -38.36 -19.59 -21.88
N GLU A 74 -37.66 -19.88 -20.80
CA GLU A 74 -38.16 -20.73 -19.71
C GLU A 74 -39.49 -20.17 -19.18
N ILE A 75 -40.45 -21.06 -18.90
CA ILE A 75 -41.72 -20.70 -18.27
C ILE A 75 -41.70 -21.24 -16.85
N GLU A 76 -41.75 -20.33 -15.88
CA GLU A 76 -41.88 -20.67 -14.47
C GLU A 76 -43.36 -20.65 -14.09
N GLN A 77 -43.87 -21.76 -13.57
CA GLN A 77 -45.20 -21.86 -12.99
C GLN A 77 -45.08 -21.92 -11.47
N VAL A 78 -45.64 -20.92 -10.77
CA VAL A 78 -45.53 -20.79 -9.32
C VAL A 78 -46.88 -21.08 -8.66
N TYR A 79 -46.88 -22.00 -7.71
CA TYR A 79 -48.02 -22.38 -6.88
C TYR A 79 -47.77 -22.00 -5.41
N LYS A 80 -48.69 -21.27 -4.79
CA LYS A 80 -48.55 -20.77 -3.41
C LYS A 80 -49.42 -21.57 -2.45
N ASN A 81 -48.82 -22.05 -1.36
CA ASN A 81 -49.49 -22.81 -0.31
C ASN A 81 -49.09 -22.32 1.08
N SER A 82 -50.05 -22.28 2.00
CA SER A 82 -49.78 -22.17 3.43
C SER A 82 -49.62 -23.57 4.00
N VAL A 83 -48.51 -23.83 4.70
CA VAL A 83 -48.21 -25.13 5.29
C VAL A 83 -47.83 -24.94 6.75
N LEU A 84 -48.24 -25.88 7.60
CA LEU A 84 -47.74 -26.01 8.96
C LEU A 84 -46.55 -26.96 8.95
N ILE A 85 -45.41 -26.49 9.46
CA ILE A 85 -44.17 -27.27 9.51
C ILE A 85 -43.87 -27.58 10.97
N VAL A 86 -43.66 -28.85 11.26
CA VAL A 86 -43.27 -29.32 12.59
C VAL A 86 -41.82 -29.79 12.50
N VAL A 87 -40.91 -28.98 13.04
CA VAL A 87 -39.48 -29.30 13.11
C VAL A 87 -39.15 -29.72 14.54
N ARG A 88 -38.30 -30.74 14.70
CA ARG A 88 -37.79 -31.09 16.03
C ARG A 88 -36.99 -29.92 16.57
N ARG A 89 -37.12 -29.65 17.87
CA ARG A 89 -36.42 -28.54 18.52
C ARG A 89 -34.93 -28.56 18.21
N SER A 90 -34.27 -29.72 18.26
CA SER A 90 -32.84 -29.92 17.99
C SER A 90 -32.41 -29.76 16.54
N GLU A 91 -33.35 -29.66 15.60
CA GLU A 91 -33.08 -29.61 14.16
C GLU A 91 -33.45 -28.24 13.57
N ILE A 92 -33.98 -27.30 14.39
CA ILE A 92 -34.52 -26.04 13.90
C ILE A 92 -33.44 -25.13 13.28
N ALA A 93 -32.23 -25.10 13.86
CA ALA A 93 -31.11 -24.34 13.31
C ALA A 93 -30.67 -24.90 11.96
N ALA A 94 -30.42 -26.21 11.89
CA ALA A 94 -30.06 -26.91 10.65
C ALA A 94 -31.15 -26.77 9.58
N PHE A 95 -32.42 -26.80 9.97
CA PHE A 95 -33.55 -26.58 9.06
C PHE A 95 -33.57 -25.16 8.49
N LEU A 96 -33.42 -24.14 9.35
CA LEU A 96 -33.48 -22.73 8.93
C LEU A 96 -32.24 -22.27 8.16
N LEU A 97 -31.07 -22.84 8.47
CA LEU A 97 -29.77 -22.35 8.01
C LEU A 97 -28.98 -23.35 7.17
N GLY A 98 -29.33 -24.63 7.15
CA GLY A 98 -28.49 -25.70 6.61
C GLY A 98 -28.16 -25.59 5.12
N GLY A 99 -29.02 -24.95 4.34
CA GLY A 99 -28.80 -24.68 2.91
C GLY A 99 -28.04 -23.38 2.62
N LEU A 100 -27.73 -22.58 3.64
CA LEU A 100 -27.03 -21.31 3.48
C LEU A 100 -25.52 -21.52 3.63
N ASP A 101 -24.76 -20.83 2.78
CA ASP A 101 -23.34 -20.61 3.03
C ASP A 101 -23.16 -19.75 4.30
N ILE A 102 -21.92 -19.63 4.76
CA ILE A 102 -21.70 -19.03 6.07
C ILE A 102 -22.09 -17.53 6.09
N GLN A 103 -21.86 -16.80 4.99
CA GLN A 103 -22.33 -15.41 4.88
C GLN A 103 -23.87 -15.30 4.92
N GLY A 104 -24.57 -16.24 4.27
CA GLY A 104 -26.02 -16.37 4.35
C GLY A 104 -26.50 -16.65 5.77
N LYS A 105 -25.83 -17.56 6.49
CA LYS A 105 -26.11 -17.85 7.90
C LYS A 105 -25.95 -16.60 8.78
N THR A 106 -24.83 -15.88 8.64
CA THR A 106 -24.56 -14.61 9.34
C THR A 106 -25.64 -13.56 9.08
N THR A 107 -26.03 -13.40 7.82
CA THR A 107 -27.04 -12.40 7.43
C THR A 107 -28.41 -12.74 7.99
N ALA A 108 -28.82 -14.02 7.91
CA ALA A 108 -30.06 -14.50 8.50
C ALA A 108 -30.09 -14.27 10.02
N LEU A 109 -28.96 -14.52 10.69
CA LEU A 109 -28.79 -14.32 12.13
C LEU A 109 -28.93 -12.86 12.56
N ARG A 110 -28.17 -11.93 11.96
CA ARG A 110 -28.26 -10.50 12.29
C ARG A 110 -29.67 -9.96 12.10
N ARG A 111 -30.37 -10.42 11.05
CA ARG A 111 -31.77 -10.08 10.80
C ARG A 111 -32.71 -10.63 11.87
N LEU A 112 -32.50 -11.87 12.32
CA LEU A 112 -33.28 -12.47 13.40
C LEU A 112 -33.10 -11.67 14.69
N VAL A 113 -31.86 -11.36 15.06
CA VAL A 113 -31.52 -10.53 16.24
C VAL A 113 -32.19 -9.16 16.14
N GLY A 114 -31.98 -8.42 15.05
CA GLY A 114 -32.55 -7.09 14.86
C GLY A 114 -34.08 -7.06 14.90
N ARG A 115 -34.76 -8.13 14.46
CA ARG A 115 -36.22 -8.26 14.60
C ARG A 115 -36.65 -8.52 16.03
N ILE A 116 -35.94 -9.35 16.79
CA ILE A 116 -36.26 -9.56 18.21
C ILE A 116 -36.11 -8.23 18.97
N GLU A 117 -35.10 -7.43 18.63
CA GLU A 117 -34.92 -6.08 19.16
C GLU A 117 -36.05 -5.11 18.78
N SER A 118 -36.45 -5.07 17.51
CA SER A 118 -37.48 -4.13 17.02
C SER A 118 -38.86 -4.34 17.68
N HIS A 119 -39.09 -5.49 18.29
CA HIS A 119 -40.32 -5.83 19.02
C HIS A 119 -40.15 -5.68 20.54
N GLY A 120 -39.18 -4.87 20.99
CA GLY A 120 -39.03 -4.44 22.38
C GLY A 120 -38.65 -5.56 23.35
N GLY A 121 -38.02 -6.64 22.86
CA GLY A 121 -37.60 -7.77 23.70
C GLY A 121 -38.75 -8.60 24.30
N VAL A 122 -40.02 -8.25 24.06
CA VAL A 122 -41.19 -9.05 24.47
C VAL A 122 -41.11 -10.46 23.86
N LEU A 123 -40.55 -10.54 22.65
CA LEU A 123 -40.28 -11.80 21.94
C LEU A 123 -39.05 -12.55 22.47
N PHE A 124 -38.20 -11.94 23.27
CA PHE A 124 -37.11 -12.65 23.95
C PHE A 124 -37.65 -13.61 25.03
N GLY A 125 -38.88 -13.37 25.50
CA GLY A 125 -39.64 -14.32 26.32
C GLY A 125 -40.18 -15.53 25.55
N ASN A 126 -40.13 -15.54 24.21
CA ASN A 126 -40.48 -16.69 23.39
C ASN A 126 -39.31 -17.69 23.40
N LEU A 127 -39.50 -18.81 24.11
CA LEU A 127 -38.51 -19.88 24.23
C LEU A 127 -38.00 -20.37 22.88
N ALA A 128 -38.85 -20.37 21.83
CA ALA A 128 -38.47 -20.86 20.50
C ALA A 128 -37.38 -20.00 19.84
N SER A 129 -37.50 -18.68 19.87
CA SER A 129 -36.49 -17.78 19.28
C SER A 129 -35.15 -17.88 20.02
N ARG A 130 -35.21 -18.00 21.36
CA ARG A 130 -34.01 -18.22 22.19
C ARG A 130 -33.34 -19.56 21.87
N ASP A 131 -34.12 -20.62 21.69
CA ASP A 131 -33.60 -21.95 21.39
C ASP A 131 -32.96 -22.05 20.00
N VAL A 132 -33.54 -21.34 19.03
CA VAL A 132 -32.96 -21.18 17.69
C VAL A 132 -31.61 -20.49 17.82
N LEU A 133 -31.54 -19.34 18.49
CA LEU A 133 -30.28 -18.61 18.71
C LEU A 133 -29.23 -19.47 19.43
N LEU A 134 -29.63 -20.23 20.45
CA LEU A 134 -28.74 -21.12 21.21
C LEU A 134 -28.17 -22.25 20.36
N GLN A 135 -28.99 -22.90 19.52
CA GLN A 135 -28.50 -23.95 18.64
C GLN A 135 -27.54 -23.42 17.59
N ILE A 136 -27.85 -22.24 17.04
CA ILE A 136 -26.96 -21.62 16.07
C ILE A 136 -25.65 -21.19 16.72
N PHE A 137 -25.70 -20.68 17.95
CA PHE A 137 -24.51 -20.40 18.74
C PHE A 137 -23.61 -21.64 18.87
N GLU A 138 -24.17 -22.80 19.25
CA GLU A 138 -23.37 -24.03 19.39
C GLU A 138 -22.84 -24.50 18.02
N GLU A 139 -23.60 -24.38 16.93
CA GLU A 139 -23.12 -24.71 15.58
C GLU A 139 -21.96 -23.80 15.14
N LEU A 140 -22.07 -22.48 15.35
CA LEU A 140 -21.01 -21.52 15.06
C LEU A 140 -19.76 -21.79 15.91
N LEU A 141 -19.97 -22.14 17.18
CA LEU A 141 -18.88 -22.49 18.06
C LEU A 141 -18.22 -23.80 17.58
N GLU A 142 -18.96 -24.85 17.25
CA GLU A 142 -18.40 -26.14 16.82
C GLU A 142 -17.71 -26.08 15.45
N HIS A 143 -17.99 -25.06 14.65
CA HIS A 143 -17.32 -24.85 13.37
C HIS A 143 -15.80 -24.75 13.55
N LYS A 144 -15.05 -25.58 12.83
CA LYS A 144 -13.58 -25.70 12.93
C LYS A 144 -12.85 -24.91 11.84
N THR A 145 -13.42 -23.81 11.38
CA THR A 145 -12.72 -22.92 10.45
C THR A 145 -11.69 -22.08 11.23
N GLY A 146 -10.53 -21.83 10.63
CA GLY A 146 -9.59 -20.83 11.14
C GLY A 146 -10.03 -19.39 10.88
N ASP A 147 -11.33 -19.15 10.75
CA ASP A 147 -11.94 -17.84 10.48
C ASP A 147 -12.68 -17.38 11.74
N ASP A 148 -12.13 -16.35 12.37
CA ASP A 148 -12.61 -15.78 13.63
C ASP A 148 -13.88 -14.91 13.46
N SER A 149 -14.28 -14.58 12.23
CA SER A 149 -15.48 -13.77 11.96
C SER A 149 -16.75 -14.41 12.53
N PHE A 150 -16.84 -15.75 12.51
CA PHE A 150 -17.98 -16.50 13.04
C PHE A 150 -18.07 -16.48 14.56
N LEU A 151 -16.91 -16.41 15.23
CA LEU A 151 -16.86 -16.25 16.68
C LEU A 151 -17.38 -14.87 17.10
N GLY A 152 -17.24 -13.86 16.25
CA GLY A 152 -17.83 -12.54 16.45
C GLY A 152 -19.35 -12.60 16.54
N ILE A 153 -20.01 -13.29 15.62
CA ILE A 153 -21.47 -13.48 15.63
C ILE A 153 -21.91 -14.35 16.81
N ALA A 154 -21.15 -15.39 17.15
CA ALA A 154 -21.43 -16.19 18.34
C ALA A 154 -21.36 -15.33 19.61
N ALA A 155 -20.38 -14.42 19.70
CA ALA A 155 -20.26 -13.46 20.78
C ALA A 155 -21.40 -12.43 20.78
N GLU A 156 -21.82 -11.92 19.62
CA GLU A 156 -23.01 -11.06 19.46
C GLU A 156 -24.25 -11.76 20.01
N ILE A 157 -24.51 -13.00 19.61
CA ILE A 157 -25.64 -13.80 20.10
C ILE A 157 -25.54 -13.99 21.61
N ALA A 158 -24.37 -14.38 22.12
CA ALA A 158 -24.16 -14.59 23.55
C ALA A 158 -24.41 -13.32 24.38
N ALA A 159 -23.92 -12.17 23.89
CA ALA A 159 -24.18 -10.86 24.49
C ALA A 159 -25.67 -10.51 24.42
N PHE A 160 -26.31 -10.70 23.27
CA PHE A 160 -27.73 -10.46 23.07
C PHE A 160 -28.60 -11.27 24.03
N ILE A 161 -28.28 -12.57 24.22
CA ILE A 161 -29.01 -13.45 25.14
C ILE A 161 -28.59 -13.32 26.61
N ARG A 162 -27.61 -12.44 26.90
CA ARG A 162 -27.07 -12.17 28.24
C ARG A 162 -26.47 -13.41 28.91
N ASP A 163 -25.71 -14.19 28.14
CA ASP A 163 -25.02 -15.39 28.62
C ASP A 163 -23.50 -15.20 28.59
N SER A 164 -22.96 -14.72 29.71
CA SER A 164 -21.52 -14.46 29.84
C SER A 164 -20.67 -15.72 29.69
N GLN A 165 -21.17 -16.91 30.06
CA GLN A 165 -20.41 -18.15 29.93
C GLN A 165 -20.23 -18.52 28.46
N ARG A 166 -21.28 -18.36 27.65
CA ARG A 166 -21.22 -18.56 26.20
C ARG A 166 -20.36 -17.51 25.51
N PHE A 167 -20.46 -16.26 25.96
CA PHE A 167 -19.59 -15.20 25.45
C PHE A 167 -18.12 -15.56 25.69
N SER A 168 -17.77 -15.94 26.92
CA SER A 168 -16.41 -16.37 27.28
C SER A 168 -15.97 -17.59 26.45
N ARG A 169 -16.86 -18.54 26.15
CA ARG A 169 -16.54 -19.67 25.26
C ARG A 169 -16.18 -19.20 23.84
N ALA A 170 -16.91 -18.23 23.29
CA ALA A 170 -16.63 -17.67 21.96
C ALA A 170 -15.30 -16.89 21.96
N THR A 171 -15.07 -16.03 22.95
CA THR A 171 -13.82 -15.26 23.06
C THR A 171 -12.61 -16.15 23.33
N ASN A 172 -12.75 -17.21 24.13
CA ASN A 172 -11.64 -18.12 24.41
C ASN A 172 -11.16 -18.89 23.19
N ARG A 173 -12.03 -19.10 22.20
CA ARG A 173 -11.69 -19.73 20.92
C ARG A 173 -11.04 -18.78 19.91
N LEU A 174 -11.09 -17.48 20.16
CA LEU A 174 -10.57 -16.46 19.27
C LEU A 174 -9.06 -16.58 19.11
N THR A 175 -8.58 -16.66 17.87
CA THR A 175 -7.13 -16.74 17.58
C THR A 175 -6.49 -15.37 17.38
N GLU A 176 -7.19 -14.47 16.69
CA GLU A 176 -6.75 -13.11 16.37
C GLU A 176 -7.76 -12.07 16.86
N ALA A 177 -8.88 -11.88 16.14
CA ALA A 177 -9.90 -10.87 16.43
C ALA A 177 -11.21 -11.16 15.69
N PHE A 178 -12.33 -10.63 16.21
CA PHE A 178 -13.60 -10.70 15.49
C PHE A 178 -13.59 -9.82 14.24
N ASP A 179 -14.60 -10.01 13.39
CA ASP A 179 -14.82 -9.08 12.29
C ASP A 179 -15.17 -7.66 12.81
N LYS A 180 -14.89 -6.65 11.99
CA LYS A 180 -15.11 -5.24 12.34
C LYS A 180 -16.58 -4.92 12.63
N ALA A 181 -17.52 -5.61 11.95
CA ALA A 181 -18.95 -5.40 12.13
C ALA A 181 -19.43 -5.95 13.48
N SER A 182 -18.88 -7.07 13.93
CA SER A 182 -19.17 -7.70 15.20
C SER A 182 -18.84 -6.80 16.37
N TYR A 183 -17.74 -6.04 16.32
CA TYR A 183 -17.47 -5.06 17.38
C TYR A 183 -18.52 -3.96 17.45
N TYR A 184 -19.02 -3.47 16.32
CA TYR A 184 -20.11 -2.50 16.30
C TYR A 184 -21.39 -3.10 16.90
N GLU A 185 -21.80 -4.30 16.49
CA GLU A 185 -22.98 -4.98 17.03
C GLU A 185 -22.85 -5.36 18.51
N LEU A 186 -21.65 -5.73 18.95
CA LEU A 186 -21.37 -5.91 20.38
C LEU A 186 -21.58 -4.61 21.16
N GLY A 187 -21.19 -3.47 20.58
CA GLY A 187 -21.48 -2.16 21.13
C GLY A 187 -22.98 -1.91 21.28
N THR A 188 -23.79 -2.30 20.29
CA THR A 188 -25.26 -2.12 20.33
C THR A 188 -25.94 -3.04 21.34
N CYS A 189 -25.36 -4.21 21.63
CA CYS A 189 -25.91 -5.20 22.56
C CYS A 189 -25.64 -4.88 24.05
N ILE A 190 -24.55 -4.17 24.37
CA ILE A 190 -24.10 -4.00 25.75
C ILE A 190 -24.70 -2.74 26.40
N SER A 191 -25.31 -2.94 27.57
CA SER A 191 -25.81 -1.88 28.45
C SER A 191 -25.01 -1.82 29.74
N LEU A 192 -24.63 -0.61 30.18
CA LEU A 192 -23.87 -0.40 31.42
C LEU A 192 -24.70 -0.66 32.69
N GLN A 193 -26.03 -0.63 32.62
CA GLN A 193 -26.88 -0.86 33.80
C GLN A 193 -27.03 -2.35 34.12
N GLU A 194 -26.97 -3.19 33.10
CA GLU A 194 -27.12 -4.64 33.19
C GLU A 194 -26.13 -5.26 32.19
N PRO A 195 -24.83 -5.36 32.55
CA PRO A 195 -23.83 -5.88 31.64
C PRO A 195 -24.18 -7.32 31.28
N ALA A 196 -24.50 -7.53 30.00
CA ALA A 196 -24.85 -8.84 29.46
C ALA A 196 -23.67 -9.81 29.44
N VAL A 197 -22.46 -9.27 29.59
CA VAL A 197 -21.17 -9.94 29.45
C VAL A 197 -20.25 -9.40 30.55
N ALA A 198 -19.41 -10.26 31.13
CA ALA A 198 -18.39 -9.83 32.07
C ALA A 198 -17.38 -8.87 31.42
N GLU A 199 -17.03 -7.80 32.12
CA GLU A 199 -16.10 -6.78 31.63
C GLU A 199 -14.76 -7.37 31.18
N ASN A 200 -14.23 -8.35 31.93
CA ASN A 200 -12.97 -9.01 31.60
C ASN A 200 -13.03 -9.77 30.26
N ASP A 201 -14.13 -10.47 29.96
CA ASP A 201 -14.25 -11.20 28.70
C ASP A 201 -14.27 -10.23 27.50
N LEU A 202 -14.86 -9.05 27.69
CA LEU A 202 -14.91 -8.00 26.67
C LEU A 202 -13.54 -7.34 26.48
N ILE A 203 -12.81 -7.07 27.57
CA ILE A 203 -11.43 -6.59 27.53
C ILE A 203 -10.55 -7.62 26.82
N ASP A 204 -10.64 -8.90 27.17
CA ASP A 204 -9.86 -9.98 26.57
C ASP A 204 -10.14 -10.07 25.05
N CYS A 205 -11.40 -9.96 24.64
CA CYS A 205 -11.77 -9.94 23.23
C CYS A 205 -11.17 -8.74 22.46
N LEU A 206 -11.25 -7.54 23.02
CA LEU A 206 -10.75 -6.31 22.37
C LEU A 206 -9.21 -6.26 22.37
N SER A 207 -8.56 -6.88 23.36
CA SER A 207 -7.11 -6.86 23.54
C SER A 207 -6.35 -8.03 22.90
N ARG A 208 -7.05 -9.07 22.42
CA ARG A 208 -6.44 -10.22 21.74
C ARG A 208 -5.72 -9.88 20.44
N ASN A 209 -6.02 -8.73 19.84
CA ASN A 209 -5.39 -8.34 18.60
C ASN A 209 -3.91 -7.92 18.82
N ALA A 210 -3.01 -8.57 18.07
CA ALA A 210 -1.57 -8.31 18.11
C ALA A 210 -1.15 -7.01 17.40
N LYS A 211 -2.08 -6.17 16.91
CA LYS A 211 -1.79 -4.91 16.21
C LYS A 211 -2.61 -3.77 16.80
N ILE A 212 -1.95 -2.66 17.12
CA ILE A 212 -2.55 -1.47 17.76
C ILE A 212 -3.66 -0.91 16.88
N TYR A 213 -3.42 -0.79 15.58
CA TYR A 213 -4.39 -0.16 14.70
C TYR A 213 -5.69 -0.95 14.59
N GLN A 214 -5.62 -2.29 14.59
CA GLN A 214 -6.81 -3.13 14.52
C GLN A 214 -7.59 -3.06 15.84
N THR A 215 -6.91 -3.13 16.98
CA THR A 215 -7.52 -2.87 18.29
C THR A 215 -8.23 -1.52 18.31
N TYR A 216 -7.55 -0.46 17.88
CA TYR A 216 -8.10 0.89 17.88
C TYR A 216 -9.34 0.99 16.97
N GLU A 217 -9.30 0.43 15.76
CA GLU A 217 -10.45 0.39 14.87
C GLU A 217 -11.63 -0.39 15.45
N ASN A 218 -11.36 -1.54 16.07
CA ASN A 218 -12.37 -2.38 16.72
C ASN A 218 -13.01 -1.66 17.92
N LEU A 219 -12.20 -0.98 18.73
CA LEU A 219 -12.68 -0.12 19.83
C LEU A 219 -13.55 1.03 19.30
N GLU A 220 -13.17 1.65 18.20
CA GLU A 220 -13.96 2.72 17.57
C GLU A 220 -15.29 2.21 17.01
N GLN A 221 -15.32 1.01 16.42
CA GLN A 221 -16.59 0.39 16.00
C GLN A 221 -17.49 0.07 17.20
N PHE A 222 -16.93 -0.54 18.24
CA PHE A 222 -17.65 -0.81 19.48
C PHE A 222 -18.21 0.48 20.07
N ARG A 223 -17.40 1.54 20.15
CA ARG A 223 -17.83 2.85 20.62
C ARG A 223 -19.00 3.39 19.81
N LYS A 224 -18.95 3.28 18.48
CA LYS A 224 -20.02 3.75 17.59
C LYS A 224 -21.33 3.03 17.87
N GLY A 225 -21.33 1.70 17.89
CA GLY A 225 -22.52 0.91 18.17
C GLY A 225 -23.07 1.17 19.58
N PHE A 226 -22.18 1.28 20.57
CA PHE A 226 -22.55 1.62 21.93
C PHE A 226 -23.20 3.01 22.03
N LEU A 227 -22.61 4.02 21.40
CA LEU A 227 -23.15 5.39 21.40
C LEU A 227 -24.48 5.48 20.65
N GLU A 228 -24.68 4.69 19.60
CA GLU A 228 -25.93 4.66 18.84
C GLU A 228 -27.07 4.07 19.66
N LYS A 229 -26.87 2.90 20.28
CA LYS A 229 -27.89 2.29 21.13
C LYS A 229 -28.21 3.14 22.35
N ASN A 230 -27.19 3.80 22.90
CA ASN A 230 -27.31 4.65 24.08
C ASN A 230 -27.48 6.14 23.73
N ALA A 231 -27.83 6.50 22.49
CA ALA A 231 -27.88 7.89 22.02
C ALA A 231 -28.90 8.75 22.79
N ASP A 232 -29.96 8.13 23.32
CA ASP A 232 -30.98 8.78 24.15
C ASP A 232 -30.50 9.08 25.58
N ALA A 233 -29.37 8.54 26.01
CA ALA A 233 -28.75 8.90 27.27
C ALA A 233 -28.02 10.24 27.12
N LYS A 234 -28.71 11.35 27.42
CA LYS A 234 -28.12 12.65 27.80
C LYS A 234 -27.17 12.58 29.02
N ASP A 235 -26.81 11.38 29.45
CA ASP A 235 -26.01 11.10 30.61
C ASP A 235 -24.52 11.28 30.28
N SER A 236 -24.03 12.51 30.51
CA SER A 236 -22.60 12.86 30.41
C SER A 236 -21.70 11.89 31.17
N TYR A 237 -22.21 11.29 32.26
CA TYR A 237 -21.49 10.29 33.05
C TYR A 237 -21.20 9.03 32.23
N ARG A 238 -22.18 8.49 31.48
CA ARG A 238 -21.98 7.28 30.65
C ARG A 238 -21.00 7.51 29.51
N LYS A 239 -21.06 8.67 28.86
CA LYS A 239 -20.10 9.04 27.82
C LYS A 239 -18.68 9.10 28.38
N THR A 240 -18.52 9.72 29.55
CA THR A 240 -17.23 9.82 30.25
C THR A 240 -16.73 8.44 30.69
N PHE A 241 -17.59 7.60 31.27
CA PHE A 241 -17.25 6.25 31.68
C PHE A 241 -16.80 5.39 30.50
N THR A 242 -17.56 5.38 29.40
CA THR A 242 -17.23 4.63 28.18
C THR A 242 -15.90 5.10 27.59
N SER A 243 -15.65 6.42 27.58
CA SER A 243 -14.37 6.98 27.12
C SER A 243 -13.21 6.52 28.01
N ASN A 244 -13.38 6.52 29.33
CA ASN A 244 -12.36 6.05 30.27
C ASN A 244 -12.12 4.54 30.14
N TRP A 245 -13.17 3.76 29.90
CA TRP A 245 -13.09 2.31 29.74
C TRP A 245 -12.40 1.92 28.43
N ILE A 246 -12.78 2.53 27.30
CA ILE A 246 -12.08 2.39 26.01
C ILE A 246 -10.62 2.76 26.19
N GLN A 247 -10.35 3.82 26.95
CA GLN A 247 -8.98 4.24 27.23
C GLN A 247 -8.21 3.17 28.00
N ALA A 248 -8.79 2.59 29.06
CA ALA A 248 -8.16 1.52 29.82
C ALA A 248 -7.84 0.29 28.96
N ILE A 249 -8.72 -0.08 28.04
CA ILE A 249 -8.44 -1.17 27.10
C ILE A 249 -7.29 -0.82 26.17
N LEU A 250 -7.32 0.38 25.58
CA LEU A 250 -6.23 0.85 24.73
C LEU A 250 -4.89 0.83 25.49
N MET A 251 -4.85 1.25 26.76
CA MET A 251 -3.67 1.14 27.63
C MET A 251 -3.16 -0.31 27.69
N ASN A 252 -4.03 -1.25 28.05
CA ASN A 252 -3.66 -2.66 28.20
C ASN A 252 -3.13 -3.25 26.88
N CYS A 253 -3.72 -2.84 25.76
CA CYS A 253 -3.28 -3.28 24.44
C CYS A 253 -1.91 -2.73 24.09
N LEU A 254 -1.67 -1.43 24.34
CA LEU A 254 -0.36 -0.80 24.16
C LEU A 254 0.71 -1.49 25.01
N GLU A 255 0.39 -1.85 26.26
CA GLU A 255 1.29 -2.60 27.14
C GLU A 255 1.57 -4.02 26.63
N ALA A 256 0.57 -4.71 26.07
CA ALA A 256 0.71 -6.07 25.56
C ALA A 256 1.45 -6.15 24.21
N GLN A 257 1.60 -5.03 23.49
CA GLN A 257 2.19 -5.06 22.16
C GLN A 257 3.65 -5.47 22.14
N ARG A 258 3.98 -6.33 21.17
CA ARG A 258 5.33 -6.85 20.93
C ARG A 258 5.80 -6.65 19.49
N GLN A 259 4.91 -6.30 18.58
CA GLN A 259 5.20 -6.11 17.16
C GLN A 259 4.55 -4.82 16.69
N PHE A 260 5.21 -4.15 15.75
CA PHE A 260 4.71 -2.92 15.14
C PHE A 260 4.64 -3.10 13.63
N CYS A 261 3.57 -2.59 13.04
CA CYS A 261 3.45 -2.38 11.61
C CYS A 261 3.32 -0.89 11.28
N ASP A 262 3.40 -0.53 10.00
CA ASP A 262 3.39 0.88 9.58
C ASP A 262 2.13 1.65 9.98
N LEU A 263 0.98 0.96 10.09
CA LEU A 263 -0.28 1.54 10.53
C LEU A 263 -0.30 1.84 12.04
N ASP A 264 0.47 1.12 12.84
CA ASP A 264 0.50 1.33 14.29
C ASP A 264 1.12 2.70 14.63
N TYR A 265 2.17 3.13 13.92
CA TYR A 265 2.75 4.46 14.14
C TYR A 265 1.78 5.60 13.85
N ARG A 266 0.93 5.44 12.83
CA ARG A 266 -0.14 6.40 12.52
C ARG A 266 -1.13 6.49 13.65
N ILE A 267 -1.56 5.36 14.18
CA ILE A 267 -2.52 5.31 15.28
C ILE A 267 -1.90 5.86 16.57
N LEU A 268 -0.63 5.56 16.87
CA LEU A 268 0.08 6.16 18.00
C LEU A 268 0.16 7.68 17.87
N ALA A 269 0.53 8.19 16.70
CA ALA A 269 0.55 9.62 16.43
C ALA A 269 -0.87 10.20 16.56
N HIS A 270 -1.90 9.53 16.02
CA HIS A 270 -3.29 9.94 16.12
C HIS A 270 -3.80 9.97 17.56
N ILE A 271 -3.44 9.00 18.41
CA ILE A 271 -3.80 8.98 19.83
C ILE A 271 -3.21 10.19 20.55
N VAL A 272 -1.97 10.58 20.21
CA VAL A 272 -1.28 11.73 20.81
C VAL A 272 -1.83 13.06 20.29
N GLY A 273 -2.06 13.18 18.98
CA GLY A 273 -2.51 14.42 18.33
C GLY A 273 -4.01 14.64 18.39
N ASN A 274 -4.79 13.55 18.40
CA ASN A 274 -6.24 13.58 18.52
C ASN A 274 -6.78 12.72 19.66
N PRO A 275 -6.48 13.09 20.92
CA PRO A 275 -6.99 12.37 22.05
C PRO A 275 -8.52 12.36 22.08
N ALA A 276 -9.10 11.18 22.32
CA ALA A 276 -10.52 10.98 22.54
C ALA A 276 -10.93 11.60 23.89
N GLY A 277 -11.23 12.91 23.89
CA GLY A 277 -11.71 13.65 25.05
C GLY A 277 -10.85 14.86 25.42
N GLN A 278 -11.28 15.60 26.45
CA GLN A 278 -10.54 16.75 26.99
C GLN A 278 -10.03 16.43 28.41
N GLY A 279 -8.94 17.08 28.82
CA GLY A 279 -8.42 17.00 30.19
C GLY A 279 -7.69 15.69 30.51
N LEU A 280 -8.11 15.00 31.58
CA LEU A 280 -7.41 13.83 32.14
C LEU A 280 -7.29 12.67 31.17
N ALA A 281 -8.34 12.40 30.37
CA ALA A 281 -8.32 11.32 29.38
C ALA A 281 -7.20 11.52 28.36
N SER A 282 -7.09 12.73 27.79
CA SER A 282 -6.01 13.10 26.87
C SER A 282 -4.62 12.93 27.47
N LEU A 283 -4.45 13.34 28.74
CA LEU A 283 -3.18 13.16 29.44
C LEU A 283 -2.85 11.68 29.60
N MET A 284 -3.83 10.84 29.97
CA MET A 284 -3.62 9.40 30.12
C MET A 284 -3.22 8.74 28.80
N GLN A 285 -3.81 9.11 27.65
CA GLN A 285 -3.41 8.53 26.35
C GLN A 285 -2.00 8.95 25.94
N TYR A 286 -1.64 10.22 26.18
CA TYR A 286 -0.27 10.65 25.97
C TYR A 286 0.70 9.89 26.86
N GLN A 287 0.38 9.69 28.15
CA GLN A 287 1.25 8.95 29.07
C GLN A 287 1.43 7.48 28.65
N SER A 288 0.39 6.80 28.15
CA SER A 288 0.51 5.42 27.63
C SER A 288 1.44 5.35 26.45
N VAL A 289 1.20 6.20 25.44
CA VAL A 289 2.02 6.21 24.23
C VAL A 289 3.46 6.55 24.60
N ARG A 290 3.66 7.49 25.52
CA ARG A 290 4.99 7.82 26.04
C ARG A 290 5.67 6.63 26.70
N ILE A 291 5.00 5.92 27.61
CA ILE A 291 5.56 4.74 28.31
C ILE A 291 5.91 3.64 27.31
N LEU A 292 5.02 3.37 26.35
CA LEU A 292 5.26 2.40 25.29
C LEU A 292 6.50 2.77 24.47
N VAL A 293 6.57 4.01 24.01
CA VAL A 293 7.70 4.51 23.22
C VAL A 293 9.00 4.45 24.02
N GLU A 294 8.99 4.89 25.28
CA GLU A 294 10.17 4.80 26.16
C GLU A 294 10.65 3.36 26.35
N ARG A 295 9.72 2.42 26.54
CA ARG A 295 10.03 0.99 26.64
C ARG A 295 10.70 0.48 25.37
N GLU A 296 10.12 0.75 24.20
CA GLU A 296 10.68 0.27 22.93
C GLU A 296 12.02 0.94 22.58
N LEU A 297 12.20 2.21 22.93
CA LEU A 297 13.49 2.90 22.75
C LEU A 297 14.61 2.31 23.65
N GLN A 298 14.27 1.80 24.83
CA GLN A 298 15.23 1.15 25.74
C GLN A 298 15.62 -0.25 25.26
N VAL A 299 14.74 -0.94 24.54
CA VAL A 299 15.01 -2.28 24.01
C VAL A 299 15.76 -2.14 22.69
N SER A 300 17.08 -1.97 22.75
CA SER A 300 17.96 -1.78 21.59
C SER A 300 17.93 -2.92 20.55
N SER A 301 17.25 -4.03 20.85
CA SER A 301 17.10 -5.21 20.01
C SER A 301 15.69 -5.38 19.39
N SER A 302 14.74 -4.49 19.66
CA SER A 302 13.38 -4.54 19.10
C SER A 302 13.43 -4.14 17.62
N ARG A 303 13.80 -5.09 16.73
CA ARG A 303 13.85 -4.87 15.27
C ARG A 303 12.51 -4.42 14.66
N SER A 304 11.41 -4.54 15.40
CA SER A 304 10.08 -4.14 14.97
C SER A 304 9.79 -2.66 15.18
N PHE A 305 10.34 -1.99 16.19
CA PHE A 305 10.03 -0.59 16.46
C PHE A 305 10.94 0.34 15.64
N ARG A 306 10.37 1.27 14.88
CA ARG A 306 11.07 2.22 14.00
C ARG A 306 10.80 3.66 14.45
N PRO A 307 11.62 4.20 15.37
CA PRO A 307 11.54 5.58 15.85
C PRO A 307 11.42 6.63 14.74
N GLY A 308 12.19 6.48 13.65
CA GLY A 308 12.13 7.38 12.49
C GLY A 308 10.74 7.44 11.83
N ARG A 309 10.02 6.31 11.81
CA ARG A 309 8.66 6.24 11.27
C ARG A 309 7.67 6.95 12.17
N LEU A 310 7.72 6.71 13.49
CA LEU A 310 6.87 7.41 14.45
C LEU A 310 7.10 8.92 14.40
N MET A 311 8.36 9.36 14.34
CA MET A 311 8.71 10.77 14.25
C MET A 311 8.11 11.44 13.01
N THR A 312 8.15 10.77 11.86
CA THR A 312 7.53 11.26 10.62
C THR A 312 6.02 11.46 10.81
N GLU A 313 5.32 10.51 11.43
CA GLU A 313 3.88 10.62 11.68
C GLU A 313 3.53 11.76 12.66
N LEU A 314 4.35 11.94 13.71
CA LEU A 314 4.18 13.01 14.68
C LEU A 314 4.38 14.40 14.06
N CYS A 315 5.46 14.59 13.29
CA CYS A 315 5.71 15.85 12.59
C CYS A 315 4.61 16.16 11.58
N ALA A 316 4.06 15.13 10.93
CA ALA A 316 2.96 15.33 10.00
C ALA A 316 1.62 15.68 10.66
N LEU A 317 1.49 15.52 11.98
CA LEU A 317 0.34 16.05 12.73
C LEU A 317 0.58 17.47 13.27
N LEU A 318 1.83 17.89 13.47
CA LEU A 318 2.15 19.27 13.89
C LEU A 318 1.68 20.28 12.83
N SER A 319 1.86 19.94 11.55
CA SER A 319 1.42 20.78 10.43
C SER A 319 -0.10 21.03 10.40
N ASP A 320 -0.91 20.26 11.15
CA ASP A 320 -2.36 20.23 11.02
C ASP A 320 -3.14 20.90 12.16
N SER A 321 -2.57 21.11 13.37
CA SER A 321 -3.37 21.59 14.52
C SER A 321 -2.60 22.30 15.64
N GLU A 322 -2.79 23.63 15.77
CA GLU A 322 -2.18 24.49 16.82
C GLU A 322 -2.44 24.01 18.26
N SER A 323 -3.64 23.53 18.57
CA SER A 323 -4.10 23.36 19.96
C SER A 323 -3.40 22.25 20.78
N ARG A 324 -2.64 21.35 20.14
CA ARG A 324 -2.10 20.13 20.79
C ARG A 324 -0.61 19.87 20.52
N HIS A 325 0.09 20.90 20.06
CA HIS A 325 1.53 20.88 19.77
C HIS A 325 2.37 20.39 20.96
N SER A 326 2.03 20.72 22.20
CA SER A 326 2.89 20.44 23.35
C SER A 326 3.14 18.94 23.60
N HIS A 327 2.12 18.08 23.48
CA HIS A 327 2.28 16.63 23.65
C HIS A 327 3.06 16.00 22.51
N ILE A 328 2.76 16.40 21.27
CA ILE A 328 3.45 15.92 20.07
C ILE A 328 4.92 16.33 20.12
N ILE A 329 5.21 17.62 20.36
CA ILE A 329 6.58 18.13 20.53
C ILE A 329 7.28 17.39 21.65
N SER A 330 6.63 17.19 22.81
CA SER A 330 7.24 16.46 23.92
C SER A 330 7.61 15.02 23.55
N LEU A 331 6.80 14.34 22.73
CA LEU A 331 7.12 13.01 22.24
C LEU A 331 8.23 13.04 21.18
N ILE A 332 8.24 14.01 20.28
CA ILE A 332 9.32 14.26 19.31
C ILE A 332 10.66 14.44 20.04
N GLN A 333 10.70 15.26 21.09
CA GLN A 333 11.92 15.46 21.90
C GLN A 333 12.47 14.16 22.49
N ARG A 334 11.61 13.17 22.75
CA ARG A 334 12.02 11.87 23.31
C ARG A 334 12.53 10.92 22.23
N VAL A 335 11.86 10.88 21.08
CA VAL A 335 12.24 9.96 20.00
C VAL A 335 13.40 10.50 19.17
N LYS A 336 13.63 11.82 19.10
CA LYS A 336 14.58 12.45 18.17
C LYS A 336 15.99 11.86 18.23
N VAL A 337 16.48 11.56 19.44
CA VAL A 337 17.85 11.06 19.66
C VAL A 337 18.09 9.73 18.95
N THR A 338 17.05 8.88 18.85
CA THR A 338 17.11 7.59 18.15
C THR A 338 16.57 7.69 16.72
N ALA A 339 15.55 8.51 16.52
CA ALA A 339 14.84 8.64 15.25
C ALA A 339 15.63 9.40 14.18
N VAL A 340 16.44 10.41 14.54
CA VAL A 340 17.24 11.18 13.56
C VAL A 340 18.34 10.32 12.94
N PRO A 341 19.14 9.55 13.72
CA PRO A 341 20.08 8.60 13.13
C PRO A 341 19.41 7.53 12.26
N GLU A 342 18.18 7.13 12.55
CA GLU A 342 17.44 6.13 11.78
C GLU A 342 16.55 6.73 10.69
N PHE A 343 16.64 8.04 10.44
CA PHE A 343 15.81 8.69 9.44
C PHE A 343 16.02 8.05 8.06
N SER A 344 14.91 7.70 7.42
CA SER A 344 14.85 7.09 6.10
C SER A 344 14.05 8.01 5.18
N LEU A 345 14.76 8.68 4.28
CA LEU A 345 14.19 9.55 3.26
C LEU A 345 13.22 8.76 2.38
N LEU A 346 13.55 7.51 2.05
CA LEU A 346 12.65 6.67 1.26
C LEU A 346 11.35 6.36 2.01
N ASP A 347 11.41 6.07 3.31
CA ASP A 347 10.20 5.81 4.11
C ASP A 347 9.38 7.08 4.35
N TYR A 348 10.05 8.22 4.53
CA TYR A 348 9.42 9.54 4.52
C TYR A 348 8.67 9.74 3.20
N LEU A 349 9.32 9.56 2.06
CA LEU A 349 8.71 9.78 0.74
C LEU A 349 7.58 8.77 0.43
N ARG A 350 7.77 7.49 0.78
CA ARG A 350 6.71 6.46 0.68
C ARG A 350 5.51 6.83 1.54
N HIS A 351 5.74 7.33 2.76
CA HIS A 351 4.69 7.79 3.63
C HIS A 351 3.78 8.82 2.95
N PHE A 352 4.33 9.85 2.30
CA PHE A 352 3.53 10.86 1.58
C PHE A 352 2.72 10.24 0.43
N ASN A 353 3.34 9.34 -0.34
CA ASN A 353 2.65 8.68 -1.44
C ASN A 353 1.51 7.76 -0.95
N ASP A 354 1.71 7.05 0.15
CA ASP A 354 0.71 6.14 0.72
C ASP A 354 -0.39 6.87 1.50
N ARG A 355 -0.08 7.99 2.18
CA ARG A 355 -1.11 8.83 2.81
C ARG A 355 -2.11 9.35 1.78
N ARG A 356 -1.63 9.77 0.60
CA ARG A 356 -2.51 10.18 -0.50
C ARG A 356 -3.54 9.10 -0.90
N LYS A 357 -3.16 7.83 -0.84
CA LYS A 357 -4.07 6.70 -1.11
C LYS A 357 -5.00 6.40 0.08
N LEU A 358 -4.50 6.51 1.31
CA LEU A 358 -5.29 6.22 2.51
C LEU A 358 -6.29 7.34 2.84
N ASP A 359 -5.94 8.60 2.63
CA ASP A 359 -6.85 9.74 2.83
C ASP A 359 -7.98 9.75 1.80
N GLN A 360 -7.73 9.22 0.59
CA GLN A 360 -8.78 8.88 -0.37
C GLN A 360 -9.74 7.82 0.18
N MET A 361 -9.27 6.88 1.00
CA MET A 361 -10.12 5.87 1.65
C MET A 361 -10.85 6.44 2.89
N LEU A 362 -10.24 7.36 3.64
CA LEU A 362 -10.80 7.96 4.85
C LEU A 362 -11.67 9.20 4.58
N SER A 363 -11.78 9.64 3.32
CA SER A 363 -12.54 10.82 2.88
C SER A 363 -12.14 12.12 3.62
N VAL A 364 -10.87 12.22 4.02
CA VAL A 364 -10.30 13.42 4.66
C VAL A 364 -9.62 14.29 3.58
N CYS A 365 -9.82 15.60 3.67
CA CYS A 365 -9.65 16.66 2.66
C CYS A 365 -8.48 16.59 1.64
N SER A 366 -8.70 17.23 0.49
CA SER A 366 -7.84 17.30 -0.72
C SER A 366 -6.68 18.31 -0.67
N PHE A 367 -6.01 18.50 0.46
CA PHE A 367 -5.25 19.76 0.72
C PHE A 367 -3.72 19.69 0.69
N TRP A 368 -3.11 18.64 0.15
CA TRP A 368 -1.65 18.45 0.29
C TRP A 368 -0.88 18.82 -0.98
N SER A 369 -0.40 20.07 -1.03
CA SER A 369 0.66 20.52 -1.95
C SER A 369 2.05 20.58 -1.30
N ASP A 370 2.15 20.38 0.03
CA ASP A 370 3.36 20.72 0.79
C ASP A 370 3.99 19.49 1.46
N VAL A 371 4.95 18.87 0.77
CA VAL A 371 5.80 17.80 1.31
C VAL A 371 6.79 18.38 2.35
N ALA A 372 6.97 19.71 2.41
CA ALA A 372 7.90 20.40 3.30
C ALA A 372 7.43 20.39 4.75
N GLY A 373 6.11 20.52 4.97
CA GLY A 373 5.54 20.82 6.30
C GLY A 373 6.10 19.93 7.41
N PRO A 374 6.00 18.60 7.29
CA PRO A 374 6.47 17.70 8.34
C PRO A 374 7.99 17.73 8.51
N LEU A 375 8.76 17.88 7.43
CA LEU A 375 10.22 17.97 7.53
C LEU A 375 10.68 19.29 8.16
N LYS A 376 10.00 20.40 7.83
CA LYS A 376 10.22 21.70 8.45
C LYS A 376 9.95 21.61 9.95
N GLU A 377 8.80 21.09 10.34
CA GLU A 377 8.43 20.91 11.74
C GLU A 377 9.46 20.04 12.47
N LEU A 378 9.95 18.96 11.83
CA LEU A 378 11.04 18.17 12.38
C LEU A 378 12.32 19.00 12.58
N TYR A 379 12.73 19.74 11.55
CA TYR A 379 13.95 20.54 11.57
C TYR A 379 13.90 21.62 12.66
N ASP A 380 12.78 22.31 12.80
CA ASP A 380 12.58 23.39 13.76
C ASP A 380 12.61 22.88 15.22
N HIS A 381 12.16 21.64 15.46
CA HIS A 381 12.05 21.06 16.80
C HIS A 381 13.25 20.21 17.24
N ILE A 382 14.23 19.91 16.40
CA ILE A 382 15.44 19.17 16.82
C ILE A 382 16.62 20.13 17.10
N ASP A 383 17.58 19.66 17.90
CA ASP A 383 18.74 20.47 18.30
C ASP A 383 19.72 20.63 17.14
N LEU A 384 20.59 21.65 17.18
CA LEU A 384 21.54 21.94 16.10
C LEU A 384 22.39 20.72 15.64
N PRO A 385 22.94 19.87 16.53
CA PRO A 385 23.66 18.67 16.11
C PRO A 385 22.76 17.67 15.35
N ASP A 386 21.52 17.51 15.80
CA ASP A 386 20.54 16.63 15.17
C ASP A 386 20.07 17.19 13.82
N ARG A 387 19.92 18.51 13.69
CA ARG A 387 19.64 19.18 12.40
C ARG A 387 20.71 18.84 11.37
N ARG A 388 21.98 18.92 11.75
CA ARG A 388 23.10 18.55 10.89
C ARG A 388 23.04 17.07 10.49
N ASN A 389 22.80 16.18 11.45
CA ASN A 389 22.69 14.74 11.19
C ASN A 389 21.52 14.42 10.24
N LEU A 390 20.38 15.08 10.42
CA LEU A 390 19.21 14.93 9.55
C LEU A 390 19.54 15.37 8.12
N LEU A 391 20.14 16.55 7.93
CA LEU A 391 20.54 17.05 6.61
C LEU A 391 21.55 16.12 5.93
N MET A 392 22.55 15.63 6.66
CA MET A 392 23.54 14.69 6.14
C MET A 392 22.89 13.36 5.73
N ARG A 393 21.91 12.87 6.49
CA ARG A 393 21.13 11.66 6.15
C ARG A 393 20.32 11.87 4.88
N ILE A 394 19.62 13.00 4.78
CA ILE A 394 18.86 13.39 3.59
C ILE A 394 19.77 13.41 2.37
N GLN A 395 20.91 14.10 2.47
CA GLN A 395 21.90 14.18 1.40
C GLN A 395 22.41 12.80 0.97
N THR A 396 22.84 11.98 1.94
CA THR A 396 23.39 10.64 1.66
C THR A 396 22.36 9.76 0.97
N GLN A 397 21.14 9.70 1.52
CA GLN A 397 20.08 8.84 0.99
C GLN A 397 19.46 9.37 -0.30
N ALA A 398 19.48 10.69 -0.53
CA ALA A 398 19.09 11.26 -1.81
C ALA A 398 19.95 10.73 -2.96
N SER A 399 21.23 10.43 -2.67
CA SER A 399 22.15 9.87 -3.67
C SER A 399 21.84 8.43 -4.10
N GLU A 400 21.12 7.71 -3.24
CA GLU A 400 20.72 6.31 -3.41
C GLU A 400 19.34 6.18 -4.07
N LEU A 401 18.64 7.30 -4.31
CA LEU A 401 17.29 7.26 -4.86
C LEU A 401 17.26 6.72 -6.31
N PRO A 402 16.26 5.89 -6.65
CA PRO A 402 15.97 5.51 -8.03
C PRO A 402 15.77 6.74 -8.94
N GLY A 403 16.28 6.69 -10.17
CA GLY A 403 16.28 7.86 -11.08
C GLY A 403 14.89 8.43 -11.41
N ASN A 404 13.84 7.62 -11.37
CA ASN A 404 12.46 8.08 -11.52
C ASN A 404 11.97 8.92 -10.32
N LEU A 405 12.44 8.61 -9.11
CA LEU A 405 12.09 9.34 -7.89
C LEU A 405 12.90 10.63 -7.74
N VAL A 406 14.15 10.66 -8.22
CA VAL A 406 15.01 11.86 -8.19
C VAL A 406 14.28 13.07 -8.79
N LYS A 407 13.69 12.89 -9.98
CA LYS A 407 13.01 13.98 -10.70
C LYS A 407 11.83 14.55 -9.94
N THR A 408 11.07 13.69 -9.28
CA THR A 408 9.82 14.07 -8.62
C THR A 408 10.05 14.57 -7.20
N LEU A 409 11.14 14.20 -6.53
CA LEU A 409 11.25 14.34 -5.08
C LEU A 409 12.43 15.19 -4.60
N ILE A 410 13.59 15.16 -5.28
CA ILE A 410 14.77 15.90 -4.80
C ILE A 410 14.59 17.41 -4.92
N MET A 411 14.05 17.92 -6.03
CA MET A 411 13.88 19.37 -6.18
C MET A 411 12.81 19.98 -5.30
N PRO A 412 11.64 19.35 -5.09
CA PRO A 412 10.72 19.78 -4.03
C PRO A 412 11.40 19.80 -2.67
N LEU A 413 12.07 18.72 -2.27
CA LEU A 413 12.80 18.66 -1.00
C LEU A 413 13.87 19.75 -0.88
N CYS A 414 14.61 20.03 -1.95
CA CYS A 414 15.62 21.07 -1.99
C CYS A 414 15.01 22.47 -1.81
N ARG A 415 13.90 22.75 -2.50
CA ARG A 415 13.13 24.00 -2.36
C ARG A 415 12.60 24.16 -0.94
N ASP A 416 12.10 23.07 -0.38
CA ASP A 416 11.54 23.01 0.96
C ASP A 416 12.63 23.35 1.99
N VAL A 417 13.75 22.64 1.96
CA VAL A 417 14.92 22.91 2.83
C VAL A 417 15.40 24.35 2.65
N ALA A 418 15.49 24.85 1.42
CA ALA A 418 15.89 26.23 1.13
C ALA A 418 14.91 27.28 1.69
N ALA A 419 13.62 26.95 1.82
CA ALA A 419 12.60 27.87 2.29
C ALA A 419 12.54 27.97 3.82
N PHE A 420 12.85 26.88 4.56
CA PHE A 420 12.71 26.88 6.03
C PHE A 420 14.04 26.82 6.80
N ALA A 421 15.11 26.28 6.21
CA ALA A 421 16.37 26.16 6.92
C ALA A 421 17.17 27.47 6.88
N ASP A 422 18.01 27.69 7.89
CA ASP A 422 18.93 28.83 7.91
C ASP A 422 20.00 28.67 6.81
N THR A 423 19.79 29.32 5.67
CA THR A 423 20.67 29.26 4.51
C THR A 423 22.05 29.88 4.77
N THR A 424 22.25 30.58 5.88
CA THR A 424 23.57 31.09 6.30
C THR A 424 24.42 30.00 6.96
N SER A 425 23.80 28.89 7.38
CA SER A 425 24.48 27.72 7.94
C SER A 425 25.26 26.96 6.87
N PRO A 426 26.58 26.72 7.05
CA PRO A 426 27.39 25.97 6.09
C PRO A 426 26.83 24.58 5.77
N HIS A 427 26.20 23.90 6.74
CA HIS A 427 25.64 22.57 6.55
C HIS A 427 24.37 22.57 5.69
N VAL A 428 23.57 23.64 5.76
CA VAL A 428 22.40 23.81 4.89
C VAL A 428 22.85 24.09 3.46
N GLN A 429 23.86 24.95 3.30
CA GLN A 429 24.46 25.26 2.00
C GLN A 429 25.06 24.01 1.35
N GLU A 430 25.81 23.20 2.10
CA GLU A 430 26.37 21.91 1.68
C GLU A 430 25.26 20.95 1.24
N CYS A 431 24.24 20.76 2.09
CA CYS A 431 23.10 19.89 1.76
C CYS A 431 22.37 20.33 0.48
N ILE A 432 22.05 21.62 0.34
CA ILE A 432 21.38 22.16 -0.86
C ILE A 432 22.25 21.96 -2.09
N ARG A 433 23.55 22.27 -2.00
CA ARG A 433 24.50 22.11 -3.10
C ARG A 433 24.58 20.66 -3.57
N ASP A 434 24.69 19.72 -2.64
CA ASP A 434 24.80 18.30 -2.97
C ASP A 434 23.48 17.72 -3.49
N LEU A 435 22.33 18.18 -2.98
CA LEU A 435 21.02 17.83 -3.54
C LEU A 435 20.86 18.33 -4.98
N VAL A 436 21.26 19.57 -5.27
CA VAL A 436 21.21 20.15 -6.62
C VAL A 436 22.18 19.42 -7.56
N ASP A 437 23.43 19.21 -7.15
CA ASP A 437 24.44 18.49 -7.94
C ASP A 437 23.98 17.06 -8.22
N HIS A 438 23.42 16.37 -7.23
CA HIS A 438 22.89 15.01 -7.41
C HIS A 438 21.67 14.98 -8.35
N TYR A 439 20.72 15.91 -8.18
CA TYR A 439 19.59 16.05 -9.07
C TYR A 439 20.05 16.25 -10.51
N ILE A 440 20.98 17.18 -10.76
CA ILE A 440 21.53 17.47 -12.08
C ILE A 440 22.15 16.21 -12.69
N ARG A 441 23.06 15.53 -11.98
CA ARG A 441 23.75 14.34 -12.49
C ARG A 441 22.79 13.23 -12.87
N ARG A 442 21.71 13.02 -12.11
CA ARG A 442 20.75 11.94 -12.36
C ARG A 442 19.63 12.34 -13.32
N ALA A 443 19.13 13.58 -13.27
CA ALA A 443 18.01 14.03 -14.09
C ALA A 443 18.44 14.38 -15.52
N VAL A 444 19.61 15.03 -15.66
CA VAL A 444 20.19 15.43 -16.94
C VAL A 444 21.07 14.32 -17.51
N GLY A 445 21.97 13.77 -16.69
CA GLY A 445 23.01 12.84 -17.14
C GLY A 445 24.13 13.55 -17.92
N TYR A 446 25.18 12.81 -18.25
CA TYR A 446 26.30 13.35 -19.03
C TYR A 446 25.90 13.68 -20.47
N GLU A 447 26.52 14.72 -21.01
CA GLU A 447 26.41 15.09 -22.42
C GLU A 447 26.85 13.89 -23.28
N PRO A 448 26.09 13.51 -24.33
CA PRO A 448 26.49 12.42 -25.19
C PRO A 448 27.77 12.81 -25.96
N GLU A 449 28.82 12.01 -25.81
CA GLU A 449 30.07 12.21 -26.55
C GLU A 449 29.82 12.21 -28.05
N LYS A 450 30.19 13.32 -28.70
CA LYS A 450 30.18 13.41 -30.16
C LYS A 450 31.20 12.41 -30.71
N PRO A 451 30.81 11.55 -31.66
CA PRO A 451 31.78 10.64 -32.27
C PRO A 451 32.82 11.45 -33.07
N ASP A 452 34.06 11.45 -32.57
CA ASP A 452 35.22 12.04 -33.25
C ASP A 452 35.76 11.12 -34.36
N ASP A 453 35.58 9.81 -34.16
CA ASP A 453 35.83 8.77 -35.15
C ASP A 453 34.54 7.97 -35.37
N TRP A 454 34.25 7.68 -36.63
CA TRP A 454 33.14 6.83 -37.04
C TRP A 454 33.48 5.34 -36.78
N ALA A 455 34.76 5.00 -36.62
CA ALA A 455 35.21 3.67 -36.23
C ALA A 455 35.27 3.53 -34.70
N ARG A 456 34.21 3.00 -34.07
CA ARG A 456 34.24 2.70 -32.61
C ARG A 456 34.66 1.24 -32.34
N PRO A 457 35.71 0.99 -31.53
CA PRO A 457 36.23 -0.36 -31.23
C PRO A 457 35.23 -1.32 -30.57
N GLY A 458 34.28 -0.81 -29.78
CA GLY A 458 33.33 -1.65 -29.02
C GLY A 458 32.18 -2.23 -29.84
N GLU A 459 31.83 -1.63 -30.98
CA GLU A 459 30.82 -2.16 -31.91
C GLU A 459 31.43 -3.07 -32.97
N ILE A 460 32.75 -2.97 -33.18
CA ILE A 460 33.56 -3.87 -34.02
C ILE A 460 33.75 -5.24 -33.33
N SER A 461 33.59 -5.34 -32.00
CA SER A 461 33.77 -6.59 -31.25
C SER A 461 32.60 -7.60 -31.36
N MET A 462 31.76 -7.51 -32.40
CA MET A 462 30.88 -8.62 -32.80
C MET A 462 31.64 -9.83 -33.37
N GLU A 463 32.97 -9.88 -33.21
CA GLU A 463 33.80 -11.03 -33.55
C GLU A 463 33.35 -12.33 -32.83
N ASP A 464 32.61 -12.23 -31.72
CA ASP A 464 32.07 -13.39 -31.01
C ASP A 464 30.90 -14.10 -31.74
N ASN A 465 30.28 -13.47 -32.76
CA ASN A 465 29.34 -14.15 -33.65
C ASN A 465 30.08 -14.67 -34.90
N SER A 466 31.00 -15.60 -34.67
CA SER A 466 31.90 -16.24 -35.64
C SER A 466 31.25 -16.93 -36.85
N SER A 467 29.92 -17.00 -36.94
CA SER A 467 29.21 -17.72 -38.01
C SER A 467 28.95 -16.91 -39.29
N LEU A 468 29.14 -15.58 -39.28
CA LEU A 468 28.80 -14.72 -40.43
C LEU A 468 29.87 -13.64 -40.69
N ARG A 469 31.08 -14.06 -41.08
CA ARG A 469 32.01 -13.17 -41.80
C ARG A 469 31.46 -12.91 -43.22
N CYS A 470 30.41 -12.12 -43.29
CA CYS A 470 29.95 -11.57 -44.56
C CYS A 470 30.94 -10.47 -44.99
N GLY A 471 31.42 -10.50 -46.24
CA GLY A 471 32.31 -9.46 -46.79
C GLY A 471 31.73 -8.04 -46.76
N CYS A 472 30.42 -7.89 -46.46
CA CYS A 472 29.81 -6.60 -46.18
C CYS A 472 30.31 -5.98 -44.86
N VAL A 473 30.64 -6.77 -43.84
CA VAL A 473 31.14 -6.26 -42.54
C VAL A 473 32.51 -5.61 -42.71
N ASP A 474 33.42 -6.26 -43.43
CA ASP A 474 34.75 -5.70 -43.72
C ASP A 474 34.64 -4.40 -44.53
N ARG A 475 33.68 -4.32 -45.47
CA ARG A 475 33.40 -3.10 -46.24
C ARG A 475 32.85 -1.98 -45.38
N ILE A 476 31.94 -2.27 -44.45
CA ILE A 476 31.40 -1.27 -43.51
C ILE A 476 32.51 -0.79 -42.57
N ASN A 477 33.33 -1.69 -42.04
CA ASN A 477 34.45 -1.31 -41.17
C ASN A 477 35.46 -0.44 -41.93
N GLY A 478 35.80 -0.80 -43.18
CA GLY A 478 36.64 0.03 -44.04
C GLY A 478 36.01 1.39 -44.33
N PHE A 479 34.70 1.44 -44.57
CA PHE A 479 33.96 2.69 -44.75
C PHE A 479 33.95 3.55 -43.47
N LEU A 480 33.77 2.96 -42.29
CA LEU A 480 33.81 3.66 -41.02
C LEU A 480 35.20 4.25 -40.74
N LEU A 481 36.25 3.47 -41.00
CA LEU A 481 37.65 3.89 -40.82
C LEU A 481 38.11 4.97 -41.80
N ASP A 482 37.42 5.14 -42.94
CA ASP A 482 37.75 6.18 -43.92
C ASP A 482 37.03 7.50 -43.61
N PRO A 483 37.72 8.54 -43.10
CA PRO A 483 37.08 9.82 -42.75
C PRO A 483 36.57 10.58 -43.98
N GLU A 484 37.12 10.33 -45.17
CA GLU A 484 36.74 11.01 -46.42
C GLU A 484 35.53 10.34 -47.10
N ALA A 485 35.20 9.10 -46.72
CA ALA A 485 34.10 8.37 -47.33
C ALA A 485 32.74 8.88 -46.83
N ALA A 486 32.01 9.60 -47.68
CA ALA A 486 30.68 10.12 -47.38
C ALA A 486 29.56 9.05 -47.46
N SER A 487 29.69 8.08 -48.37
CA SER A 487 28.70 7.01 -48.56
C SER A 487 29.33 5.70 -49.02
N LEU A 488 28.72 4.58 -48.63
CA LEU A 488 29.07 3.25 -49.09
C LEU A 488 27.88 2.62 -49.82
N ASP A 489 28.11 2.23 -51.08
CA ASP A 489 27.15 1.44 -51.85
C ASP A 489 27.29 -0.04 -51.49
N ILE A 490 26.21 -0.63 -50.97
CA ILE A 490 26.15 -2.05 -50.64
C ILE A 490 25.04 -2.71 -51.46
N PHE A 491 25.45 -3.59 -52.37
CA PHE A 491 24.53 -4.55 -52.99
C PHE A 491 24.56 -5.82 -52.15
N CYS A 492 23.63 -5.93 -51.21
CA CYS A 492 23.46 -7.16 -50.44
C CYS A 492 22.11 -7.78 -50.76
N GLN A 493 22.12 -9.00 -51.31
CA GLN A 493 20.91 -9.81 -51.48
C GLN A 493 20.45 -10.45 -50.16
N ASP A 494 21.23 -10.30 -49.09
CA ASP A 494 21.02 -10.94 -47.80
C ASP A 494 20.17 -10.04 -46.87
N TYR A 495 18.91 -10.43 -46.67
CA TYR A 495 17.93 -9.71 -45.84
C TYR A 495 18.42 -9.51 -44.39
N SER A 496 19.32 -10.37 -43.90
CA SER A 496 19.84 -10.32 -42.53
C SER A 496 20.67 -9.06 -42.24
N LEU A 497 21.38 -8.52 -43.25
CA LEU A 497 22.16 -7.29 -43.12
C LEU A 497 21.27 -6.04 -43.16
N ARG A 498 20.18 -6.07 -43.92
CA ARG A 498 19.21 -4.97 -44.01
C ARG A 498 18.63 -4.58 -42.65
N TRP A 499 18.31 -5.57 -41.81
CA TRP A 499 17.82 -5.34 -40.45
C TRP A 499 18.92 -4.86 -39.48
N ARG A 500 20.17 -5.29 -39.68
CA ARG A 500 21.29 -4.85 -38.83
C ARG A 500 21.68 -3.40 -39.08
N PHE A 501 21.53 -2.86 -40.30
CA PHE A 501 21.77 -1.44 -40.55
C PHE A 501 20.87 -0.52 -39.71
N HIS A 502 19.64 -0.93 -39.43
CA HIS A 502 18.74 -0.17 -38.55
C HIS A 502 19.14 -0.22 -37.07
N SER A 503 19.94 -1.22 -36.65
CA SER A 503 20.46 -1.27 -35.28
C SER A 503 21.72 -0.43 -35.06
N TYR A 504 22.41 0.00 -36.12
CA TYR A 504 23.56 0.88 -35.99
C TYR A 504 23.08 2.34 -35.89
N ALA A 505 23.41 2.98 -34.77
CA ALA A 505 23.04 4.35 -34.45
C ALA A 505 23.57 5.41 -35.46
N TYR A 506 24.56 5.08 -36.27
CA TYR A 506 25.36 6.05 -37.03
C TYR A 506 25.13 6.02 -38.54
N PHE A 507 24.14 5.27 -39.02
CA PHE A 507 23.85 5.13 -40.44
C PHE A 507 22.47 5.59 -40.83
N GLU A 508 22.41 6.25 -41.99
CA GLU A 508 21.19 6.41 -42.76
C GLU A 508 21.29 5.54 -44.02
N THR A 509 20.20 4.84 -44.32
CA THR A 509 20.12 4.00 -45.52
C THR A 509 19.14 4.59 -46.51
N ARG A 510 19.49 4.58 -47.79
CA ARG A 510 18.58 4.89 -48.90
C ARG A 510 18.55 3.73 -49.88
N ASP A 511 17.36 3.24 -50.18
CA ASP A 511 17.16 2.20 -51.19
C ASP A 511 17.39 2.79 -52.60
N ARG A 512 18.12 2.07 -53.46
CA ARG A 512 18.18 2.33 -54.90
C ARG A 512 17.11 1.52 -55.63
N GLU A 513 16.70 2.04 -56.79
CA GLU A 513 15.77 1.37 -57.71
C GLU A 513 16.22 -0.04 -58.12
N ASN A 514 17.54 -0.31 -58.13
CA ASN A 514 18.12 -1.60 -58.50
C ASN A 514 18.28 -2.59 -57.32
N GLY A 515 17.65 -2.33 -56.18
CA GLY A 515 17.70 -3.22 -55.00
C GLY A 515 19.00 -3.16 -54.18
N GLY A 516 19.90 -2.22 -54.47
CA GLY A 516 21.04 -1.89 -53.61
C GLY A 516 20.68 -0.87 -52.53
N GLN A 517 21.48 -0.77 -51.46
CA GLN A 517 21.34 0.26 -50.43
C GLN A 517 22.57 1.17 -50.41
N ILE A 518 22.34 2.48 -50.29
CA ILE A 518 23.38 3.47 -50.03
C ILE A 518 23.38 3.71 -48.52
N VAL A 519 24.50 3.41 -47.87
CA VAL A 519 24.73 3.68 -46.44
C VAL A 519 25.50 4.99 -46.31
N MET A 520 24.98 5.96 -45.56
CA MET A 520 25.63 7.25 -45.30
C MET A 520 25.96 7.37 -43.82
N LYS A 521 27.11 7.95 -43.50
CA LYS A 521 27.47 8.34 -42.13
C LYS A 521 26.55 9.48 -41.70
N THR A 522 25.89 9.34 -40.55
CA THR A 522 24.99 10.37 -40.03
C THR A 522 25.22 10.59 -38.54
N LEU A 523 25.17 11.86 -38.13
CA LEU A 523 25.14 12.24 -36.73
C LEU A 523 23.71 12.24 -36.18
N LYS A 524 22.70 11.80 -36.94
CA LYS A 524 21.29 11.89 -36.57
C LYS A 524 20.97 11.34 -35.18
N TRP A 525 21.43 10.14 -34.83
CA TRP A 525 21.22 9.60 -33.48
C TRP A 525 21.92 10.42 -32.39
N TRP A 526 23.13 10.91 -32.66
CA TRP A 526 23.83 11.78 -31.72
C TRP A 526 23.06 13.10 -31.56
N ASN A 527 22.60 13.71 -32.65
CA ASN A 527 21.75 14.90 -32.64
C ASN A 527 20.47 14.63 -31.83
N GLU A 528 19.76 13.52 -32.06
CA GLU A 528 18.55 13.16 -31.30
C GLU A 528 18.84 12.99 -29.81
N LYS A 529 19.94 12.33 -29.46
CA LYS A 529 20.38 12.19 -28.06
C LYS A 529 20.82 13.51 -27.44
N TYR A 530 21.50 14.35 -28.21
CA TYR A 530 21.96 15.66 -27.81
C TYR A 530 20.79 16.60 -27.58
N GLU A 531 19.83 16.67 -28.50
CA GLU A 531 18.57 17.40 -28.36
C GLU A 531 17.77 16.90 -27.14
N ALA A 532 17.69 15.58 -26.93
CA ALA A 532 17.04 15.02 -25.74
C ALA A 532 17.81 15.33 -24.44
N TRP A 533 19.13 15.45 -24.50
CA TRP A 533 19.97 15.88 -23.38
C TRP A 533 19.80 17.37 -23.10
N GLU A 534 19.84 18.22 -24.13
CA GLU A 534 19.63 19.68 -24.05
C GLU A 534 18.23 20.00 -23.50
N LYS A 535 17.21 19.26 -23.95
CA LYS A 535 15.86 19.36 -23.38
C LYS A 535 15.85 18.99 -21.89
N ARG A 536 16.48 17.87 -21.50
CA ARG A 536 16.58 17.48 -20.07
C ARG A 536 17.35 18.52 -19.25
N GLN A 537 18.40 19.11 -19.80
CA GLN A 537 19.13 20.22 -19.20
C GLN A 537 18.20 21.42 -18.98
N SER A 538 17.49 21.86 -20.02
CA SER A 538 16.57 23.00 -19.94
C SER A 538 15.47 22.75 -18.90
N ASP A 539 14.88 21.55 -18.89
CA ASP A 539 13.84 21.16 -17.94
C ASP A 539 14.39 21.16 -16.49
N ALA A 540 15.61 20.65 -16.28
CA ALA A 540 16.24 20.60 -14.97
C ALA A 540 16.60 22.00 -14.44
N LEU A 541 17.16 22.87 -15.29
CA LEU A 541 17.48 24.25 -14.92
C LEU A 541 16.21 25.04 -14.58
N ALA A 542 15.15 24.90 -15.38
CA ALA A 542 13.86 25.52 -15.11
C ALA A 542 13.26 25.06 -13.76
N GLU A 543 13.50 23.81 -13.34
CA GLU A 543 13.06 23.32 -12.02
C GLU A 543 13.91 23.91 -10.88
N ILE A 544 15.23 24.04 -11.06
CA ILE A 544 16.14 24.64 -10.09
C ILE A 544 15.82 26.13 -9.90
N GLU A 545 15.56 26.86 -10.97
CA GLU A 545 15.21 28.29 -10.96
C GLU A 545 13.90 28.61 -10.23
N ARG A 546 13.10 27.60 -9.87
CA ARG A 546 11.96 27.79 -8.95
C ARG A 546 12.38 28.10 -7.52
N ILE A 547 13.63 27.83 -7.14
CA ILE A 547 14.21 28.28 -5.88
C ILE A 547 14.62 29.76 -6.06
N PRO A 548 14.30 30.66 -5.12
CA PRO A 548 14.64 32.07 -5.25
C PRO A 548 16.13 32.29 -5.57
N HIS A 549 16.42 33.06 -6.63
CA HIS A 549 17.76 33.27 -7.16
C HIS A 549 18.78 33.68 -6.08
N ALA A 550 18.40 34.60 -5.18
CA ALA A 550 19.27 35.04 -4.08
C ALA A 550 19.68 33.89 -3.14
N ILE A 551 18.77 32.96 -2.86
CA ILE A 551 19.04 31.78 -2.03
C ILE A 551 19.96 30.81 -2.77
N LEU A 552 19.69 30.54 -4.06
CA LEU A 552 20.55 29.68 -4.88
C LEU A 552 21.99 30.20 -4.95
N VAL A 553 22.19 31.48 -5.26
CA VAL A 553 23.52 32.10 -5.31
C VAL A 553 24.21 31.99 -3.96
N HIS A 554 23.49 32.23 -2.87
CA HIS A 554 24.05 32.13 -1.52
C HIS A 554 24.44 30.70 -1.14
N CYS A 555 23.59 29.71 -1.40
CA CYS A 555 23.82 28.32 -1.01
C CYS A 555 24.84 27.59 -1.89
N LEU A 556 24.85 27.86 -3.20
CA LEU A 556 25.80 27.26 -4.13
C LEU A 556 27.16 27.98 -4.07
N GLY A 557 27.19 29.24 -3.64
CA GLY A 557 28.43 30.00 -3.43
C GLY A 557 29.26 30.09 -4.70
N ASN A 558 30.55 29.73 -4.59
CA ASN A 558 31.48 29.73 -5.72
C ASN A 558 31.20 28.66 -6.78
N GLU A 559 30.37 27.66 -6.47
CA GLU A 559 29.95 26.63 -7.43
C GLU A 559 28.70 27.03 -8.23
N TYR A 560 28.08 28.18 -7.92
CA TYR A 560 26.85 28.62 -8.60
C TYR A 560 27.01 28.63 -10.13
N ASP A 561 28.00 29.33 -10.67
CA ASP A 561 28.19 29.43 -12.12
C ASP A 561 28.54 28.09 -12.77
N SER A 562 29.37 27.27 -12.12
CA SER A 562 29.77 25.94 -12.63
C SER A 562 28.59 24.96 -12.64
N ILE A 563 27.75 24.99 -11.59
CA ILE A 563 26.54 24.17 -11.51
C ILE A 563 25.49 24.66 -12.51
N MET A 564 25.22 25.96 -12.59
CA MET A 564 24.19 26.49 -13.51
C MET A 564 24.59 26.38 -14.99
N SER A 565 25.88 26.40 -15.31
CA SER A 565 26.40 26.14 -16.66
C SER A 565 26.50 24.64 -17.01
N LEU A 566 26.23 23.76 -16.04
CA LEU A 566 26.40 22.30 -16.14
C LEU A 566 27.81 21.89 -16.59
N GLU A 567 28.84 22.65 -16.22
CA GLU A 567 30.22 22.43 -16.65
C GLU A 567 30.70 21.00 -16.35
N LYS A 568 30.32 20.47 -15.17
CA LYS A 568 30.66 19.10 -14.73
C LYS A 568 30.02 17.98 -15.58
N LEU A 569 28.97 18.27 -16.34
CA LEU A 569 28.27 17.29 -17.20
C LEU A 569 28.67 17.37 -18.67
N ARG A 570 29.33 18.45 -19.07
CA ARG A 570 29.80 18.64 -20.43
C ARG A 570 31.04 17.79 -20.67
N VAL A 571 31.14 17.23 -21.87
CA VAL A 571 32.36 16.53 -22.27
C VAL A 571 33.47 17.57 -22.35
N SER A 572 34.40 17.52 -21.40
CA SER A 572 35.57 18.40 -21.42
C SER A 572 36.43 17.99 -22.61
N PHE A 573 36.32 18.72 -23.73
CA PHE A 573 37.27 18.64 -24.83
C PHE A 573 38.60 19.24 -24.37
N ASN A 574 39.30 18.55 -23.46
CA ASN A 574 40.69 18.81 -23.17
C ASN A 574 41.52 18.28 -24.34
N VAL A 575 41.44 18.98 -25.47
CA VAL A 575 42.48 18.95 -26.49
C VAL A 575 43.69 19.67 -25.88
N GLN A 576 44.47 18.94 -25.09
CA GLN A 576 45.89 19.25 -24.98
C GLN A 576 46.50 18.97 -26.37
N LEU A 577 46.41 19.96 -27.26
CA LEU A 577 47.29 20.04 -28.42
C LEU A 577 48.72 19.94 -27.88
N PRO A 578 49.53 18.95 -28.31
CA PRO A 578 50.92 18.86 -27.89
C PRO A 578 51.60 20.15 -28.31
N GLU A 579 52.01 20.94 -27.32
CA GLU A 579 52.79 22.15 -27.51
C GLU A 579 54.05 21.73 -28.28
N ALA A 580 54.14 22.20 -29.53
CA ALA A 580 55.21 21.83 -30.44
C ALA A 580 56.56 22.22 -29.82
N ALA A 581 57.34 21.20 -29.46
CA ALA A 581 58.68 21.36 -28.92
C ALA A 581 59.56 22.13 -29.91
N ALA A 582 59.94 23.36 -29.56
CA ALA A 582 61.09 24.03 -30.14
C ALA A 582 62.38 23.56 -29.43
N PRO A 583 63.49 23.32 -30.15
CA PRO A 583 64.68 22.72 -29.56
C PRO A 583 65.62 23.75 -28.91
N SER A 584 66.29 23.27 -27.86
CA SER A 584 67.61 23.65 -27.36
C SER A 584 67.78 24.94 -26.52
N HIS A 585 68.19 24.78 -25.26
CA HIS A 585 69.62 24.91 -24.93
C HIS A 585 69.95 24.32 -23.55
N GLN A 586 70.98 23.47 -23.52
CA GLN A 586 71.64 22.98 -22.32
C GLN A 586 72.27 24.14 -21.53
N GLN A 587 72.07 24.18 -20.21
CA GLN A 587 73.10 24.64 -19.28
C GLN A 587 73.05 23.85 -17.97
N ARG A 588 74.22 23.29 -17.62
CA ARG A 588 74.56 22.54 -16.41
C ARG A 588 74.67 23.47 -15.18
N SER A 589 74.12 23.03 -14.06
CA SER A 589 74.75 23.02 -12.71
C SER A 589 73.87 22.12 -11.84
N VAL A 590 74.31 20.97 -11.30
CA VAL A 590 75.29 20.66 -10.24
C VAL A 590 75.03 21.40 -8.91
N ALA A 591 74.25 20.75 -8.03
CA ALA A 591 74.49 20.53 -6.58
C ALA A 591 73.20 19.90 -6.01
N GLY A 592 73.19 18.62 -5.60
CA GLY A 592 73.41 18.20 -4.21
C GLY A 592 72.14 18.42 -3.37
N THR A 593 71.56 17.50 -2.60
CA THR A 593 72.17 16.48 -1.74
C THR A 593 71.05 15.71 -1.00
N LYS A 594 71.23 14.39 -0.81
CA LYS A 594 70.70 13.47 0.27
C LYS A 594 69.19 13.12 0.28
N ARG A 595 68.84 11.83 0.06
CA ARG A 595 68.67 10.69 1.02
C ARG A 595 67.39 10.88 1.88
N THR A 596 66.42 9.97 1.94
CA THR A 596 66.51 8.53 2.30
C THR A 596 65.27 7.70 1.87
N HIS A 597 65.51 6.40 1.58
CA HIS A 597 64.71 5.16 1.81
C HIS A 597 63.42 5.27 2.64
N ALA A 598 62.40 4.39 2.57
CA ALA A 598 62.01 3.21 1.76
C ALA A 598 60.68 2.66 2.36
N GLN A 599 60.14 1.59 1.74
CA GLN A 599 59.05 0.67 2.15
C GLN A 599 57.64 1.07 1.66
N MET A 600 57.07 0.42 0.63
CA MET A 600 56.60 -0.98 0.50
C MET A 600 55.56 -1.40 1.55
N SER A 601 54.29 -1.42 1.15
CA SER A 601 53.23 -2.34 1.61
C SER A 601 52.04 -2.19 0.63
N ALA A 602 51.89 -3.09 -0.33
CA ALA A 602 50.96 -4.24 -0.31
C ALA A 602 49.49 -3.83 -0.56
N ASN A 603 49.09 -3.93 -1.83
CA ASN A 603 47.69 -4.03 -2.26
C ASN A 603 47.18 -5.45 -2.02
N PRO A 604 45.98 -5.65 -1.45
CA PRO A 604 45.19 -6.84 -1.72
C PRO A 604 44.22 -6.60 -2.88
N ALA A 605 44.20 -7.55 -3.79
CA ALA A 605 43.22 -7.69 -4.85
C ALA A 605 41.80 -7.82 -4.28
N VAL A 606 40.85 -7.11 -4.86
CA VAL A 606 39.41 -7.37 -4.69
C VAL A 606 38.98 -8.22 -5.87
N SER A 607 38.43 -9.39 -5.57
CA SER A 607 37.91 -10.37 -6.53
C SER A 607 36.62 -9.89 -7.17
N GLU A 608 36.57 -10.01 -8.50
CA GLU A 608 35.34 -9.98 -9.29
C GLU A 608 34.54 -11.26 -9.00
N ASP A 609 33.54 -11.22 -8.12
CA ASP A 609 32.55 -12.32 -7.99
C ASP A 609 31.23 -11.95 -7.28
N GLU A 610 30.74 -10.70 -7.39
CA GLU A 610 29.44 -10.28 -6.81
C GLU A 610 28.58 -9.45 -7.77
N LEU A 611 28.34 -9.92 -8.99
CA LEU A 611 27.40 -9.27 -9.93
C LEU A 611 26.52 -10.25 -10.72
N ALA A 612 26.09 -11.34 -10.07
CA ALA A 612 25.15 -12.29 -10.67
C ALA A 612 24.13 -12.83 -9.65
N LEU A 613 23.39 -11.96 -8.98
CA LEU A 613 22.26 -12.41 -8.18
C LEU A 613 21.18 -11.35 -7.98
N ASP A 614 20.56 -10.84 -9.06
CA ASP A 614 19.30 -10.09 -8.88
C ASP A 614 18.39 -10.02 -10.13
N TYR A 615 18.02 -11.16 -10.71
CA TYR A 615 16.93 -11.23 -11.70
C TYR A 615 16.23 -12.61 -11.72
N ARG A 616 15.73 -13.11 -10.58
CA ARG A 616 14.77 -14.24 -10.55
C ARG A 616 13.86 -14.24 -9.32
N LEU A 617 12.93 -13.29 -9.21
CA LEU A 617 11.70 -13.49 -8.42
C LEU A 617 10.52 -12.71 -9.04
N MET A 618 10.13 -13.11 -10.25
CA MET A 618 8.76 -12.95 -10.75
C MET A 618 8.39 -14.20 -11.55
N GLY A 619 7.56 -15.07 -10.98
CA GLY A 619 6.94 -16.16 -11.73
C GLY A 619 6.64 -17.43 -10.93
N CYS A 620 5.35 -17.62 -10.67
CA CYS A 620 4.63 -18.90 -10.74
C CYS A 620 4.78 -19.93 -9.60
N ARG A 621 3.61 -20.26 -9.03
CA ARG A 621 3.32 -21.50 -8.29
C ARG A 621 3.65 -22.74 -9.15
N PRO A 622 3.99 -23.87 -8.53
CA PRO A 622 3.69 -25.18 -9.08
C PRO A 622 2.55 -25.84 -8.29
N THR A 623 1.52 -26.24 -9.02
CA THR A 623 0.62 -27.36 -8.67
C THR A 623 1.32 -28.66 -9.03
N ALA A 624 1.45 -29.56 -8.05
CA ALA A 624 1.31 -31.01 -8.15
C ALA A 624 1.16 -31.56 -6.73
#